data_AF-A0A954FCF8-F1
#
_entry.id   AF-A0A954FCF8-F1
#
_cell.length_a   1.000
_cell.length_b   1.000
_cell.length_c   1.000
_cell.angle_alpha   90.00
_cell.angle_beta   90.00
_cell.angle_gamma   90.00
#
_symmetry.space_group_name_H-M   'P 1'
#
loop_
_entity.id
_entity.type
_entity.pdbx_description
1 polymer ?
#
loop_
_entity_poly.entity_id
_entity_poly.type
_entity_poly.pdbx_seq_one_letter_code
_entity_poly.pdbx_strand_id
1 'polypeptide(L)'
;MVSLNKILLIRTLILGLVCTGMGNISQAKTPAINFKIDRLEDTVLLEVAEGDYRIMVAGEPLDRLTGAEFTALREQELKLQNEKPGDAESKRKLKALLIAMARIADEPTLIYLHELFESYPERRNEIAEAISWYAEENQRRDADWRILVRSLNVIEGDQAKAVMRVLTRFRRRSNKAQWIRQAILVGLEQDTEGQQITDRLLTHWTGQQFKSESNSKQPLMQQWQDWFASKYPDELPAVLPVEPADSRWKYKDLLAELQQQSKATLDLKLGAQAYVKANCVKCHRFGEQGEKIGPDLTYVSRRFQQKEVLQATLFPSHFVSEEYPTFTIVTQGGKTFTGMMGAAGQDEVMLLTEAGKRQLIKKQDVDEIIPVKKSAMPDGLLNLLTKAEAVQLIRYLGTLPEGASDKYRHKLP
;
A
#
# COMPACT_ATOMS: atom_id res chain seq x y z
N MET A 1 -14.74 -42.48 -70.86
CA MET A 1 -15.76 -42.20 -69.83
C MET A 1 -15.10 -41.26 -68.81
N VAL A 2 -15.11 -39.91 -68.92
CA VAL A 2 -16.26 -38.96 -68.72
C VAL A 2 -17.02 -39.37 -67.46
N SER A 3 -17.24 -38.63 -66.36
CA SER A 3 -17.36 -37.18 -66.03
C SER A 3 -17.56 -37.13 -64.49
N LEU A 4 -16.95 -36.22 -63.72
CA LEU A 4 -17.52 -34.93 -63.25
C LEU A 4 -18.78 -35.01 -62.33
N ASN A 5 -18.62 -34.44 -61.12
CA ASN A 5 -19.45 -33.37 -60.49
C ASN A 5 -20.86 -33.61 -59.84
N LYS A 6 -21.07 -32.78 -58.78
CA LYS A 6 -22.32 -32.25 -58.13
C LYS A 6 -22.98 -33.08 -57.01
N ILE A 7 -23.06 -32.60 -55.75
CA ILE A 7 -23.92 -31.54 -55.16
C ILE A 7 -25.43 -31.84 -55.31
N LEU A 8 -26.16 -32.16 -54.22
CA LEU A 8 -27.34 -31.40 -53.73
C LEU A 8 -27.94 -31.95 -52.41
N LEU A 9 -28.48 -31.01 -51.64
CA LEU A 9 -29.20 -31.04 -50.36
C LEU A 9 -30.37 -32.04 -50.25
N ILE A 10 -30.62 -32.54 -49.03
CA ILE A 10 -31.98 -32.62 -48.46
C ILE A 10 -31.95 -32.09 -47.00
N ARG A 11 -32.69 -30.99 -46.77
CA ARG A 11 -33.12 -30.48 -45.47
C ARG A 11 -34.44 -31.16 -45.09
N THR A 12 -34.55 -31.68 -43.86
CA THR A 12 -35.84 -31.71 -43.14
C THR A 12 -35.61 -31.50 -41.65
N LEU A 13 -36.21 -30.42 -41.13
CA LEU A 13 -36.39 -30.09 -39.71
C LEU A 13 -37.25 -31.16 -39.00
N ILE A 14 -36.91 -31.54 -37.77
CA ILE A 14 -37.87 -31.67 -36.67
C ILE A 14 -37.29 -31.04 -35.40
N LEU A 15 -38.15 -30.23 -34.78
CA LEU A 15 -38.00 -29.34 -33.64
C LEU A 15 -38.46 -30.07 -32.36
N GLY A 16 -37.86 -29.78 -31.19
CA GLY A 16 -38.35 -30.19 -29.85
C GLY A 16 -37.22 -30.38 -28.82
N LEU A 17 -36.71 -29.35 -28.10
CA LEU A 17 -37.20 -28.81 -26.81
C LEU A 17 -37.35 -29.92 -25.73
N VAL A 18 -36.76 -29.94 -24.52
CA VAL A 18 -36.38 -28.94 -23.48
C VAL A 18 -35.43 -29.65 -22.48
N CYS A 19 -34.21 -29.19 -22.23
CA CYS A 19 -33.79 -28.33 -21.10
C CYS A 19 -34.35 -28.65 -19.69
N THR A 20 -33.68 -29.49 -18.90
CA THR A 20 -33.60 -29.30 -17.44
C THR A 20 -32.18 -29.53 -16.96
N GLY A 21 -31.47 -28.43 -16.77
CA GLY A 21 -30.11 -28.40 -16.27
C GLY A 21 -29.68 -26.96 -16.06
N MET A 22 -30.46 -26.20 -15.28
CA MET A 22 -30.06 -24.88 -14.79
C MET A 22 -28.96 -25.08 -13.74
N GLY A 23 -27.74 -25.38 -14.21
CA GLY A 23 -26.53 -25.06 -13.49
C GLY A 23 -26.21 -23.60 -13.79
N ASN A 24 -26.15 -22.76 -12.75
CA ASN A 24 -25.71 -21.37 -12.83
C ASN A 24 -24.39 -21.28 -13.61
N ILE A 25 -24.44 -20.88 -14.87
CA ILE A 25 -23.27 -20.43 -15.61
C ILE A 25 -22.93 -19.06 -15.04
N SER A 26 -21.92 -19.04 -14.18
CA SER A 26 -21.25 -17.84 -13.70
C SER A 26 -20.82 -16.98 -14.90
N GLN A 27 -21.56 -15.90 -15.15
CA GLN A 27 -21.09 -14.71 -15.87
C GLN A 27 -20.15 -13.95 -14.90
N ALA A 28 -18.94 -13.51 -15.22
CA ALA A 28 -18.17 -13.49 -16.46
C ALA A 28 -16.69 -13.66 -16.08
N LYS A 29 -15.93 -14.51 -16.78
CA LYS A 29 -14.46 -14.40 -16.78
C LYS A 29 -14.13 -13.09 -17.49
N THR A 30 -13.54 -12.15 -16.75
CA THR A 30 -13.05 -10.89 -17.30
C THR A 30 -12.23 -11.17 -18.57
N PRO A 31 -12.41 -10.42 -19.67
CA PRO A 31 -11.70 -10.71 -20.92
C PRO A 31 -10.18 -10.67 -20.70
N ALA A 32 -9.51 -11.65 -21.31
CA ALA A 32 -8.06 -11.79 -21.28
C ALA A 32 -7.40 -10.55 -21.90
N ILE A 33 -6.30 -10.10 -21.30
CA ILE A 33 -5.60 -8.91 -21.78
C ILE A 33 -4.83 -9.24 -23.04
N ASN A 34 -5.10 -8.48 -24.11
CA ASN A 34 -4.37 -8.53 -25.37
C ASN A 34 -4.34 -7.13 -26.00
N PHE A 35 -3.16 -6.52 -26.13
CA PHE A 35 -3.02 -5.26 -26.85
C PHE A 35 -1.62 -5.09 -27.46
N LYS A 36 -1.55 -4.34 -28.57
CA LYS A 36 -0.29 -3.99 -29.26
C LYS A 36 0.52 -2.99 -28.44
N ILE A 37 1.83 -3.15 -28.45
CA ILE A 37 2.75 -2.14 -27.90
C ILE A 37 3.07 -1.14 -29.01
N ASP A 38 2.76 0.14 -28.77
CA ASP A 38 3.05 1.18 -29.75
C ASP A 38 4.55 1.24 -30.04
N ARG A 39 4.93 1.51 -31.31
CA ARG A 39 6.31 1.67 -31.79
C ARG A 39 7.18 0.41 -31.75
N LEU A 40 6.62 -0.76 -31.48
CA LEU A 40 7.27 -2.05 -31.68
C LEU A 40 6.48 -2.89 -32.69
N GLU A 41 7.14 -3.32 -33.76
CA GLU A 41 6.53 -4.17 -34.78
C GLU A 41 6.27 -5.57 -34.22
N ASP A 42 5.14 -6.17 -34.64
CA ASP A 42 4.70 -7.51 -34.24
C ASP A 42 4.77 -7.81 -32.73
N THR A 43 4.64 -6.76 -31.91
CA THR A 43 4.77 -6.83 -30.46
C THR A 43 3.43 -6.64 -29.77
N VAL A 44 3.05 -7.62 -28.94
CA VAL A 44 1.80 -7.61 -28.18
C VAL A 44 2.06 -7.97 -26.73
N LEU A 45 1.29 -7.37 -25.82
CA LEU A 45 1.12 -7.89 -24.48
C LEU A 45 -0.01 -8.93 -24.50
N LEU A 46 0.26 -10.10 -23.95
CA LEU A 46 -0.68 -11.22 -23.91
C LEU A 46 -0.79 -11.81 -22.49
N GLU A 47 -2.01 -12.06 -22.05
CA GLU A 47 -2.30 -12.94 -20.90
C GLU A 47 -2.28 -14.41 -21.35
N VAL A 48 -1.20 -15.13 -21.02
CA VAL A 48 -0.99 -16.53 -21.43
C VAL A 48 -1.68 -17.53 -20.48
N ALA A 49 -1.86 -17.14 -19.23
CA ALA A 49 -2.65 -17.81 -18.22
C ALA A 49 -3.20 -16.75 -17.25
N GLU A 50 -4.11 -17.12 -16.36
CA GLU A 50 -4.74 -16.17 -15.42
C GLU A 50 -3.68 -15.43 -14.58
N GLY A 51 -3.58 -14.11 -14.78
CA GLY A 51 -2.56 -13.27 -14.12
C GLY A 51 -1.14 -13.41 -14.68
N ASP A 52 -0.92 -14.27 -15.68
CA ASP A 52 0.36 -14.48 -16.34
C ASP A 52 0.45 -13.64 -17.62
N TYR A 53 1.17 -12.52 -17.54
CA TYR A 53 1.33 -11.57 -18.64
C TYR A 53 2.73 -11.67 -19.27
N ARG A 54 2.78 -11.68 -20.61
CA ARG A 54 4.00 -11.72 -21.42
C ARG A 54 3.99 -10.64 -22.49
N ILE A 55 5.17 -10.11 -22.80
CA ILE A 55 5.41 -9.35 -24.03
C ILE A 55 5.86 -10.37 -25.07
N MET A 56 5.16 -10.44 -26.19
CA MET A 56 5.42 -11.36 -27.29
C MET A 56 5.87 -10.58 -28.51
N VAL A 57 6.95 -11.00 -29.17
CA VAL A 57 7.47 -10.43 -30.41
C VAL A 57 7.43 -11.51 -31.48
N ALA A 58 6.68 -11.26 -32.56
CA ALA A 58 6.47 -12.23 -33.65
C ALA A 58 5.96 -13.62 -33.16
N GLY A 59 5.23 -13.65 -32.03
CA GLY A 59 4.67 -14.86 -31.44
C GLY A 59 5.53 -15.56 -30.39
N GLU A 60 6.76 -15.09 -30.14
CA GLU A 60 7.67 -15.63 -29.12
C GLU A 60 7.82 -14.68 -27.92
N PRO A 61 8.01 -15.19 -26.69
CA PRO A 61 8.24 -14.34 -25.52
C PRO A 61 9.50 -13.47 -25.66
N LEU A 62 9.40 -12.20 -25.27
CA LEU A 62 10.55 -11.31 -25.20
C LEU A 62 11.35 -11.59 -23.92
N ASP A 63 12.53 -12.19 -24.08
CA ASP A 63 13.38 -12.59 -22.94
C ASP A 63 14.34 -11.49 -22.46
N ARG A 64 14.56 -10.43 -23.25
CA ARG A 64 15.47 -9.33 -22.89
C ARG A 64 15.06 -8.04 -23.58
N LEU A 65 15.12 -6.92 -22.86
CA LEU A 65 14.92 -5.60 -23.44
C LEU A 65 16.21 -5.02 -24.04
N THR A 66 16.07 -4.48 -25.24
CA THR A 66 16.94 -3.46 -25.83
C THR A 66 16.52 -2.07 -25.34
N GLY A 67 17.37 -1.06 -25.56
CA GLY A 67 17.03 0.32 -25.22
C GLY A 67 15.79 0.84 -25.96
N ALA A 68 15.51 0.37 -27.18
CA ALA A 68 14.32 0.75 -27.93
C ALA A 68 13.04 0.14 -27.34
N GLU A 69 13.07 -1.15 -27.00
CA GLU A 69 11.93 -1.85 -26.40
C GLU A 69 11.60 -1.30 -25.01
N PHE A 70 12.61 -1.07 -24.18
CA PHE A 70 12.42 -0.42 -22.87
C PHE A 70 11.77 0.96 -23.03
N THR A 71 12.24 1.75 -23.99
CA THR A 71 11.66 3.09 -24.27
C THR A 71 10.19 2.97 -24.69
N ALA A 72 9.87 2.09 -25.62
CA ALA A 72 8.51 1.92 -26.11
C ALA A 72 7.55 1.40 -25.03
N LEU A 73 7.99 0.45 -24.20
CA LEU A 73 7.20 -0.06 -23.08
C LEU A 73 6.95 1.03 -22.03
N ARG A 74 7.96 1.85 -21.72
CA ARG A 74 7.80 3.01 -20.83
C ARG A 74 6.82 4.04 -21.40
N GLU A 75 6.85 4.31 -22.69
CA GLU A 75 5.90 5.23 -23.32
C GLU A 75 4.47 4.67 -23.32
N GLN A 76 4.32 3.36 -23.56
CA GLN A 76 3.04 2.67 -23.45
C GLN A 76 2.49 2.73 -22.02
N GLU A 77 3.38 2.55 -21.04
CA GLU A 77 3.08 2.67 -19.62
C GLU A 77 2.56 4.08 -19.28
N LEU A 78 3.27 5.13 -19.71
CA LEU A 78 2.86 6.53 -19.52
C LEU A 78 1.55 6.85 -20.24
N LYS A 79 1.32 6.26 -21.42
CA LYS A 79 0.06 6.41 -22.16
C LYS A 79 -1.10 5.83 -21.35
N LEU A 80 -0.97 4.60 -20.87
CA LEU A 80 -1.98 3.92 -20.04
C LEU A 80 -2.26 4.67 -18.73
N GLN A 81 -1.25 5.34 -18.14
CA GLN A 81 -1.46 6.21 -16.98
C GLN A 81 -2.33 7.44 -17.28
N ASN A 82 -2.14 8.04 -18.46
CA ASN A 82 -2.81 9.27 -18.87
C ASN A 82 -4.17 9.02 -19.52
N GLU A 83 -4.48 7.77 -19.86
CA GLU A 83 -5.84 7.35 -20.18
C GLU A 83 -6.79 7.60 -18.99
N LYS A 84 -8.07 7.84 -19.29
CA LYS A 84 -9.11 8.31 -18.34
C LYS A 84 -8.86 7.79 -16.89
N PRO A 85 -8.45 8.68 -15.96
CA PRO A 85 -8.13 8.27 -14.60
C PRO A 85 -9.31 7.52 -13.95
N GLY A 86 -9.07 6.27 -13.53
CA GLY A 86 -10.07 5.43 -12.90
C GLY A 86 -10.77 4.43 -13.82
N ASP A 87 -10.44 4.37 -15.11
CA ASP A 87 -10.92 3.30 -15.98
C ASP A 87 -10.36 1.93 -15.53
N ALA A 88 -11.27 0.98 -15.28
CA ALA A 88 -10.90 -0.34 -14.76
C ALA A 88 -10.09 -1.15 -15.78
N GLU A 89 -10.32 -0.94 -17.07
CA GLU A 89 -9.60 -1.63 -18.14
C GLU A 89 -8.18 -1.07 -18.29
N SER A 90 -7.99 0.26 -18.32
CA SER A 90 -6.66 0.88 -18.35
C SER A 90 -5.83 0.49 -17.13
N LYS A 91 -6.42 0.43 -15.92
CA LYS A 91 -5.72 -0.07 -14.71
C LYS A 91 -5.30 -1.54 -14.86
N ARG A 92 -6.17 -2.39 -15.39
CA ARG A 92 -5.84 -3.80 -15.66
C ARG A 92 -4.69 -3.91 -16.67
N LYS A 93 -4.72 -3.14 -17.77
CA LYS A 93 -3.67 -3.11 -18.79
C LYS A 93 -2.35 -2.61 -18.22
N LEU A 94 -2.38 -1.56 -17.39
CA LEU A 94 -1.20 -1.01 -16.73
C LEU A 94 -0.55 -2.04 -15.80
N LYS A 95 -1.34 -2.67 -14.91
CA LYS A 95 -0.87 -3.76 -14.06
C LYS A 95 -0.23 -4.89 -14.89
N ALA A 96 -0.90 -5.33 -15.94
CA ALA A 96 -0.40 -6.38 -16.82
C ALA A 96 0.93 -6.01 -17.48
N LEU A 97 1.06 -4.77 -17.96
CA LEU A 97 2.29 -4.25 -18.54
C LEU A 97 3.44 -4.26 -17.54
N LEU A 98 3.22 -3.81 -16.30
CA LEU A 98 4.25 -3.80 -15.27
C LEU A 98 4.71 -5.20 -14.89
N ILE A 99 3.79 -6.16 -14.78
CA ILE A 99 4.13 -7.57 -14.51
C ILE A 99 4.94 -8.15 -15.67
N ALA A 100 4.50 -7.91 -16.91
CA ALA A 100 5.22 -8.39 -18.09
C ALA A 100 6.62 -7.78 -18.17
N MET A 101 6.76 -6.47 -17.94
CA MET A 101 8.05 -5.78 -17.87
C MET A 101 8.96 -6.38 -16.79
N ALA A 102 8.45 -6.55 -15.55
CA ALA A 102 9.23 -7.09 -14.45
C ALA A 102 9.81 -8.49 -14.75
N ARG A 103 9.07 -9.33 -15.48
CA ARG A 103 9.49 -10.70 -15.82
C ARG A 103 10.60 -10.78 -16.85
N ILE A 104 10.76 -9.77 -17.70
CA ILE A 104 11.89 -9.68 -18.64
C ILE A 104 13.22 -9.51 -17.89
N ALA A 105 13.17 -9.11 -16.61
CA ALA A 105 14.27 -9.32 -15.67
C ALA A 105 15.56 -8.54 -15.99
N ASP A 106 15.49 -7.45 -16.75
CA ASP A 106 16.66 -6.60 -17.03
C ASP A 106 16.84 -5.49 -15.97
N GLU A 107 18.10 -5.16 -15.67
CA GLU A 107 18.44 -4.21 -14.61
C GLU A 107 17.79 -2.82 -14.78
N PRO A 108 17.73 -2.22 -15.99
CA PRO A 108 17.04 -0.95 -16.21
C PRO A 108 15.56 -0.97 -15.82
N THR A 109 14.85 -2.04 -16.17
CA THR A 109 13.43 -2.19 -15.80
C THR A 109 13.25 -2.31 -14.31
N LEU A 110 14.12 -3.06 -13.64
CA LEU A 110 14.02 -3.22 -12.19
C LEU A 110 14.32 -1.91 -11.46
N ILE A 111 15.32 -1.15 -11.89
CA ILE A 111 15.59 0.20 -11.38
C ILE A 111 14.37 1.09 -11.57
N TYR A 112 13.78 1.07 -12.76
CA TYR A 112 12.56 1.84 -13.07
C TYR A 112 11.38 1.46 -12.16
N LEU A 113 11.11 0.17 -11.96
CA LEU A 113 10.06 -0.29 -11.06
C LEU A 113 10.32 0.15 -9.60
N HIS A 114 11.58 0.11 -9.16
CA HIS A 114 11.95 0.58 -7.82
C HIS A 114 11.70 2.09 -7.67
N GLU A 115 12.09 2.89 -8.65
CA GLU A 115 11.82 4.34 -8.67
C GLU A 115 10.33 4.66 -8.68
N LEU A 116 9.54 3.88 -9.44
CA LEU A 116 8.10 4.01 -9.45
C LEU A 116 7.49 3.72 -8.07
N PHE A 117 7.98 2.69 -7.37
CA PHE A 117 7.52 2.34 -6.03
C PHE A 117 7.76 3.48 -5.02
N GLU A 118 8.93 4.13 -5.12
CA GLU A 118 9.27 5.25 -4.24
C GLU A 118 8.45 6.51 -4.56
N SER A 119 8.24 6.80 -5.85
CA SER A 119 7.72 8.10 -6.32
C SER A 119 6.20 8.16 -6.48
N TYR A 120 5.53 7.01 -6.62
CA TYR A 120 4.10 6.93 -6.96
C TYR A 120 3.36 6.03 -5.94
N PRO A 121 2.91 6.58 -4.80
CA PRO A 121 2.26 5.81 -3.74
C PRO A 121 1.00 5.06 -4.22
N GLU A 122 0.28 5.63 -5.18
CA GLU A 122 -0.89 5.02 -5.83
C GLU A 122 -0.58 3.74 -6.60
N ARG A 123 0.69 3.50 -6.93
CA ARG A 123 1.14 2.36 -7.74
C ARG A 123 1.83 1.26 -6.95
N ARG A 124 2.15 1.51 -5.68
CA ARG A 124 2.95 0.59 -4.86
C ARG A 124 2.38 -0.82 -4.80
N ASN A 125 1.05 -0.96 -4.79
CA ASN A 125 0.41 -2.26 -4.75
C ASN A 125 0.70 -3.09 -6.02
N GLU A 126 0.51 -2.48 -7.19
CA GLU A 126 0.76 -3.11 -8.50
C GLU A 126 2.25 -3.37 -8.74
N ILE A 127 3.12 -2.44 -8.32
CA ILE A 127 4.56 -2.57 -8.48
C ILE A 127 5.14 -3.66 -7.56
N ALA A 128 4.67 -3.73 -6.31
CA ALA A 128 5.09 -4.80 -5.40
C ALA A 128 4.71 -6.18 -5.93
N GLU A 129 3.52 -6.30 -6.54
CA GLU A 129 3.11 -7.51 -7.24
C GLU A 129 4.05 -7.83 -8.42
N ALA A 130 4.32 -6.85 -9.30
CA ALA A 130 5.23 -7.03 -10.43
C ALA A 130 6.64 -7.49 -10.00
N ILE A 131 7.21 -6.86 -8.97
CA ILE A 131 8.51 -7.26 -8.39
C ILE A 131 8.43 -8.67 -7.77
N SER A 132 7.28 -9.05 -7.20
CA SER A 132 7.08 -10.40 -6.65
C SER A 132 7.16 -11.47 -7.75
N TRP A 133 6.53 -11.23 -8.91
CA TRP A 133 6.63 -12.13 -10.06
C TRP A 133 8.08 -12.29 -10.55
N TYR A 134 8.82 -11.18 -10.67
CA TYR A 134 10.25 -11.25 -10.98
C TYR A 134 11.02 -12.12 -9.98
N ALA A 135 10.84 -11.88 -8.67
CA ALA A 135 11.55 -12.60 -7.62
C ALA A 135 11.14 -14.09 -7.48
N GLU A 136 9.95 -14.45 -7.97
CA GLU A 136 9.50 -15.83 -8.07
C GLU A 136 10.29 -16.63 -9.11
N GLU A 137 10.52 -16.04 -10.28
CA GLU A 137 11.13 -16.71 -11.44
C GLU A 137 12.64 -16.54 -11.55
N ASN A 138 13.17 -15.42 -11.03
CA ASN A 138 14.55 -15.00 -11.22
C ASN A 138 15.34 -14.99 -9.91
N GLN A 139 16.48 -14.29 -9.93
CA GLN A 139 17.32 -14.11 -8.77
C GLN A 139 16.63 -13.23 -7.73
N ARG A 140 16.45 -13.78 -6.53
CA ARG A 140 15.90 -13.09 -5.35
C ARG A 140 16.92 -12.10 -4.78
N ARG A 141 17.00 -10.89 -5.36
CA ARG A 141 17.98 -9.87 -4.98
C ARG A 141 17.61 -9.18 -3.67
N ASP A 142 18.61 -8.70 -2.94
CA ASP A 142 18.41 -7.98 -1.68
C ASP A 142 17.61 -6.68 -1.85
N ALA A 143 17.78 -5.98 -2.99
CA ALA A 143 17.04 -4.76 -3.27
C ALA A 143 15.53 -5.04 -3.38
N ASP A 144 15.14 -6.12 -4.07
CA ASP A 144 13.74 -6.52 -4.21
C ASP A 144 13.15 -6.93 -2.87
N TRP A 145 13.90 -7.68 -2.04
CA TRP A 145 13.47 -8.04 -0.69
C TRP A 145 13.11 -6.80 0.14
N ARG A 146 13.93 -5.74 0.08
CA ARG A 146 13.68 -4.50 0.86
C ARG A 146 12.38 -3.82 0.43
N ILE A 147 12.09 -3.79 -0.87
CA ILE A 147 10.84 -3.20 -1.38
C ILE A 147 9.64 -4.06 -0.98
N LEU A 148 9.71 -5.37 -1.17
CA LEU A 148 8.63 -6.30 -0.85
C LEU A 148 8.31 -6.31 0.66
N VAL A 149 9.30 -6.20 1.54
CA VAL A 149 9.04 -6.07 2.98
C VAL A 149 8.41 -4.71 3.31
N ARG A 150 8.90 -3.61 2.72
CA ARG A 150 8.32 -2.27 2.93
C ARG A 150 6.91 -2.16 2.37
N SER A 151 6.59 -2.89 1.30
CA SER A 151 5.27 -2.88 0.70
C SER A 151 4.21 -3.51 1.59
N LEU A 152 4.57 -4.32 2.60
CA LEU A 152 3.62 -4.84 3.61
C LEU A 152 2.81 -3.73 4.30
N ASN A 153 3.29 -2.49 4.32
CA ASN A 153 2.57 -1.34 4.86
C ASN A 153 1.39 -0.86 3.99
N VAL A 154 1.33 -1.25 2.71
CA VAL A 154 0.42 -0.64 1.73
C VAL A 154 -0.26 -1.64 0.79
N ILE A 155 0.23 -2.89 0.71
CA ILE A 155 -0.34 -3.92 -0.15
C ILE A 155 -1.62 -4.49 0.45
N GLU A 156 -2.56 -4.84 -0.42
CA GLU A 156 -3.89 -5.32 -0.07
C GLU A 156 -4.36 -6.38 -1.06
N GLY A 157 -5.40 -7.16 -0.71
CA GLY A 157 -6.00 -8.14 -1.62
C GLY A 157 -5.03 -9.21 -2.14
N ASP A 158 -5.17 -9.60 -3.40
CA ASP A 158 -4.35 -10.67 -4.01
C ASP A 158 -2.87 -10.28 -4.18
N GLN A 159 -2.58 -8.98 -4.34
CA GLN A 159 -1.20 -8.48 -4.35
C GLN A 159 -0.47 -8.81 -3.05
N ALA A 160 -1.16 -8.66 -1.91
CA ALA A 160 -0.59 -9.03 -0.61
C ALA A 160 -0.24 -10.52 -0.56
N LYS A 161 -1.12 -11.39 -1.09
CA LYS A 161 -0.84 -12.84 -1.18
C LYS A 161 0.39 -13.12 -2.04
N ALA A 162 0.51 -12.49 -3.20
CA ALA A 162 1.65 -12.66 -4.12
C ALA A 162 2.97 -12.28 -3.44
N VAL A 163 3.03 -11.08 -2.84
CA VAL A 163 4.20 -10.59 -2.12
C VAL A 163 4.57 -11.49 -0.95
N MET A 164 3.61 -11.83 -0.08
CA MET A 164 3.88 -12.67 1.09
C MET A 164 4.36 -14.07 0.69
N ARG A 165 3.78 -14.66 -0.36
CA ARG A 165 4.19 -15.97 -0.90
C ARG A 165 5.64 -15.92 -1.37
N VAL A 166 6.03 -14.88 -2.09
CA VAL A 166 7.40 -14.70 -2.57
C VAL A 166 8.38 -14.46 -1.42
N LEU A 167 8.01 -13.67 -0.42
CA LEU A 167 8.84 -13.42 0.77
C LEU A 167 9.21 -14.70 1.52
N THR A 168 8.40 -15.76 1.47
CA THR A 168 8.73 -17.08 2.06
C THR A 168 9.93 -17.77 1.39
N ARG A 169 10.24 -17.41 0.14
CA ARG A 169 11.27 -18.05 -0.68
C ARG A 169 12.63 -17.35 -0.60
N PHE A 170 12.67 -16.14 -0.03
CA PHE A 170 13.93 -15.48 0.25
C PHE A 170 14.68 -16.24 1.35
N ARG A 171 16.01 -16.36 1.24
CA ARG A 171 16.82 -16.85 2.37
C ARG A 171 16.79 -15.86 3.54
N ARG A 172 16.67 -14.58 3.21
CA ARG A 172 16.64 -13.47 4.17
C ARG A 172 15.30 -13.40 4.89
N ARG A 173 15.37 -13.26 6.20
CA ARG A 173 14.23 -13.19 7.11
C ARG A 173 14.19 -11.83 7.79
N SER A 174 13.00 -11.37 8.16
CA SER A 174 12.88 -10.23 9.07
C SER A 174 12.82 -10.71 10.51
N ASN A 175 13.67 -10.14 11.36
CA ASN A 175 13.65 -10.34 12.81
C ASN A 175 13.20 -9.08 13.57
N LYS A 176 12.84 -8.00 12.87
CA LYS A 176 12.35 -6.78 13.50
C LYS A 176 10.86 -6.93 13.83
N ALA A 177 10.49 -6.61 15.07
CA ALA A 177 9.11 -6.72 15.54
C ALA A 177 8.11 -5.96 14.66
N GLN A 178 8.46 -4.77 14.16
CA GLN A 178 7.60 -3.98 13.28
C GLN A 178 7.15 -4.72 12.00
N TRP A 179 8.05 -5.49 11.38
CA TRP A 179 7.75 -6.18 10.13
C TRP A 179 6.98 -7.47 10.37
N ILE A 180 7.27 -8.14 11.49
CA ILE A 180 6.49 -9.30 11.96
C ILE A 180 5.06 -8.84 12.26
N ARG A 181 4.90 -7.73 12.99
CA ARG A 181 3.61 -7.10 13.26
C ARG A 181 2.88 -6.78 11.97
N GLN A 182 3.55 -6.16 11.00
CA GLN A 182 2.92 -5.79 9.74
C GLN A 182 2.44 -7.02 8.96
N ALA A 183 3.24 -8.09 8.90
CA ALA A 183 2.81 -9.34 8.28
C ALA A 183 1.55 -9.93 8.97
N ILE A 184 1.46 -9.86 10.31
CA ILE A 184 0.26 -10.27 11.04
C ILE A 184 -0.95 -9.39 10.66
N LEU A 185 -0.77 -8.06 10.61
CA LEU A 185 -1.84 -7.13 10.25
C LEU A 185 -2.36 -7.39 8.83
N VAL A 186 -1.46 -7.55 7.86
CA VAL A 186 -1.84 -7.92 6.49
C VAL A 186 -2.60 -9.24 6.50
N GLY A 187 -2.13 -10.26 7.22
CA GLY A 187 -2.82 -11.55 7.31
C GLY A 187 -4.23 -11.47 7.92
N LEU A 188 -4.45 -10.58 8.89
CA LEU A 188 -5.78 -10.35 9.48
C LEU A 188 -6.79 -9.78 8.48
N GLU A 189 -6.33 -9.05 7.47
CA GLU A 189 -7.17 -8.49 6.40
C GLU A 189 -7.42 -9.48 5.25
N GLN A 190 -6.77 -10.65 5.27
CA GLN A 190 -6.88 -11.66 4.22
C GLN A 190 -7.95 -12.72 4.50
N ASP A 191 -8.37 -13.38 3.43
CA ASP A 191 -9.13 -14.62 3.47
C ASP A 191 -8.30 -15.80 4.03
N THR A 192 -8.93 -16.97 4.13
CA THR A 192 -8.30 -18.19 4.67
C THR A 192 -7.00 -18.57 3.93
N GLU A 193 -6.96 -18.41 2.61
CA GLU A 193 -5.76 -18.70 1.83
C GLU A 193 -4.62 -17.72 2.18
N GLY A 194 -4.92 -16.42 2.22
CA GLY A 194 -3.94 -15.41 2.60
C GLY A 194 -3.46 -15.54 4.04
N GLN A 195 -4.31 -15.98 4.97
CA GLN A 195 -3.91 -16.31 6.35
C GLN A 195 -2.93 -17.49 6.39
N GLN A 196 -3.13 -18.53 5.58
CA GLN A 196 -2.18 -19.66 5.47
C GLN A 196 -0.86 -19.24 4.81
N ILE A 197 -0.88 -18.32 3.85
CA ILE A 197 0.35 -17.73 3.29
C ILE A 197 1.09 -16.93 4.37
N THR A 198 0.36 -16.14 5.15
CA THR A 198 0.91 -15.34 6.25
C THR A 198 1.56 -16.23 7.30
N ASP A 199 0.90 -17.32 7.70
CA ASP A 199 1.44 -18.29 8.64
C ASP A 199 2.75 -18.92 8.15
N ARG A 200 2.84 -19.30 6.87
CA ARG A 200 4.09 -19.79 6.26
C ARG A 200 5.19 -18.73 6.29
N LEU A 201 4.85 -17.47 6.02
CA LEU A 201 5.80 -16.36 6.06
C LEU A 201 6.33 -16.12 7.47
N LEU A 202 5.43 -16.03 8.45
CA LEU A 202 5.79 -15.81 9.85
C LEU A 202 6.57 -16.99 10.43
N THR A 203 6.19 -18.22 10.09
CA THR A 203 6.95 -19.43 10.41
C THR A 203 8.36 -19.36 9.83
N HIS A 204 8.48 -18.99 8.55
CA HIS A 204 9.77 -18.83 7.89
C HIS A 204 10.63 -17.76 8.59
N TRP A 205 10.06 -16.61 8.94
CA TRP A 205 10.80 -15.52 9.57
C TRP A 205 11.20 -15.78 11.02
N THR A 206 10.30 -16.36 11.80
CA THR A 206 10.45 -16.46 13.26
C THR A 206 10.89 -17.84 13.74
N GLY A 207 10.67 -18.88 12.93
CA GLY A 207 10.80 -20.28 13.34
C GLY A 207 9.68 -20.77 14.25
N GLN A 208 8.74 -19.91 14.66
CA GLN A 208 7.57 -20.28 15.44
C GLN A 208 6.60 -21.08 14.58
N GLN A 209 6.04 -22.15 15.14
CA GLN A 209 5.03 -22.98 14.50
C GLN A 209 3.88 -23.21 15.47
N PHE A 210 2.65 -23.20 14.95
CA PHE A 210 1.49 -23.62 15.69
C PHE A 210 1.05 -24.99 15.21
N LYS A 211 0.73 -25.89 16.13
CA LYS A 211 0.21 -27.19 15.76
C LYS A 211 -1.17 -27.00 15.14
N SER A 212 -1.34 -27.52 13.92
CA SER A 212 -2.65 -27.74 13.31
C SER A 212 -3.36 -28.91 14.01
N GLU A 213 -3.55 -28.84 15.32
CA GLU A 213 -4.47 -29.78 15.95
C GLU A 213 -5.89 -29.30 15.63
N SER A 214 -6.71 -30.18 15.06
CA SER A 214 -8.12 -29.91 14.70
C SER A 214 -9.01 -29.54 15.90
N ASN A 215 -8.41 -29.33 17.07
CA ASN A 215 -8.98 -28.99 18.37
C ASN A 215 -8.57 -27.61 18.90
N SER A 216 -7.69 -26.86 18.20
CA SER A 216 -7.50 -25.45 18.55
C SER A 216 -8.78 -24.69 18.20
N LYS A 217 -9.55 -24.29 19.22
CA LYS A 217 -10.73 -23.44 19.05
C LYS A 217 -10.38 -22.03 18.57
N GLN A 218 -9.10 -21.67 18.58
CA GLN A 218 -8.62 -20.31 18.36
C GLN A 218 -8.17 -20.11 16.90
N PRO A 219 -8.68 -19.06 16.20
CA PRO A 219 -8.26 -18.73 14.84
C PRO A 219 -6.74 -18.59 14.71
N LEU A 220 -6.18 -19.01 13.57
CA LEU A 220 -4.73 -19.02 13.31
C LEU A 220 -4.08 -17.65 13.52
N MET A 221 -4.70 -16.58 13.00
CA MET A 221 -4.16 -15.24 13.16
C MET A 221 -4.19 -14.75 14.62
N GLN A 222 -5.17 -15.20 15.41
CA GLN A 222 -5.21 -14.86 16.84
C GLN A 222 -4.04 -15.52 17.60
N GLN A 223 -3.65 -16.74 17.23
CA GLN A 223 -2.46 -17.38 17.82
C GLN A 223 -1.18 -16.58 17.53
N TRP A 224 -1.05 -16.02 16.31
CA TRP A 224 0.05 -15.12 15.97
C TRP A 224 -0.01 -13.79 16.74
N GLN A 225 -1.20 -13.22 16.96
CA GLN A 225 -1.36 -12.00 17.77
C GLN A 225 -0.92 -12.22 19.22
N ASP A 226 -1.35 -13.32 19.83
CA ASP A 226 -1.02 -13.66 21.22
C ASP A 226 0.48 -13.95 21.38
N TRP A 227 1.06 -14.71 20.44
CA TRP A 227 2.50 -14.95 20.41
C TRP A 227 3.28 -13.64 20.25
N PHE A 228 2.82 -12.73 19.37
CA PHE A 228 3.47 -11.44 19.17
C PHE A 228 3.43 -10.60 20.45
N ALA A 229 2.27 -10.50 21.11
CA ALA A 229 2.11 -9.77 22.36
C ALA A 229 2.99 -10.34 23.49
N SER A 230 3.13 -11.67 23.56
CA SER A 230 4.02 -12.33 24.53
C SER A 230 5.50 -12.12 24.20
N LYS A 231 5.88 -12.19 22.92
CA LYS A 231 7.27 -12.08 22.48
C LYS A 231 7.80 -10.64 22.52
N TYR A 232 6.92 -9.67 22.26
CA TYR A 232 7.23 -8.24 22.15
C TYR A 232 6.26 -7.41 23.01
N PRO A 233 6.31 -7.53 24.35
CA PRO A 233 5.36 -6.86 25.25
C PRO A 233 5.42 -5.32 25.20
N ASP A 234 6.57 -4.77 24.81
CA ASP A 234 6.77 -3.32 24.69
C ASP A 234 6.36 -2.77 23.31
N GLU A 235 5.99 -3.64 22.36
CA GLU A 235 5.55 -3.24 21.02
C GLU A 235 4.03 -3.03 20.95
N LEU A 236 3.58 -2.25 19.98
CA LEU A 236 2.14 -2.10 19.74
C LEU A 236 1.52 -3.46 19.37
N PRO A 237 0.33 -3.79 19.91
CA PRO A 237 -0.32 -5.05 19.60
C PRO A 237 -0.57 -5.20 18.11
N ALA A 238 -0.47 -6.42 17.60
CA ALA A 238 -0.73 -6.77 16.20
C ALA A 238 -2.24 -6.88 15.91
N VAL A 239 -3.00 -5.88 16.34
CA VAL A 239 -4.45 -5.79 16.12
C VAL A 239 -4.76 -4.77 15.06
N LEU A 240 -5.74 -5.07 14.21
CA LEU A 240 -6.27 -4.07 13.29
C LEU A 240 -6.85 -2.90 14.09
N PRO A 241 -6.73 -1.67 13.57
CA PRO A 241 -7.29 -0.51 14.25
C PRO A 241 -8.81 -0.66 14.29
N VAL A 242 -9.37 -0.62 15.50
CA VAL A 242 -10.82 -0.68 15.73
C VAL A 242 -11.28 0.69 16.22
N GLU A 243 -12.25 1.24 15.50
CA GLU A 243 -12.90 2.49 15.89
C GLU A 243 -13.84 2.23 17.06
N PRO A 244 -13.82 3.07 18.12
CA PRO A 244 -14.85 3.03 19.15
C PRO A 244 -16.26 3.05 18.53
N ALA A 245 -17.19 2.33 19.13
CA ALA A 245 -18.56 2.23 18.61
C ALA A 245 -19.20 3.62 18.44
N ASP A 246 -18.94 4.52 19.40
CA ASP A 246 -19.37 5.91 19.47
C ASP A 246 -18.47 6.89 18.69
N SER A 247 -17.46 6.41 17.97
CA SER A 247 -16.62 7.27 17.13
C SER A 247 -17.50 8.07 16.17
N ARG A 248 -17.33 9.40 16.21
CA ARG A 248 -18.07 10.35 15.36
C ARG A 248 -17.88 10.06 13.88
N TRP A 249 -16.68 9.62 13.51
CA TRP A 249 -16.30 9.32 12.14
C TRP A 249 -15.86 7.87 12.02
N LYS A 250 -16.27 7.23 10.92
CA LYS A 250 -15.85 5.89 10.53
C LYS A 250 -15.00 5.98 9.27
N TYR A 251 -13.92 5.20 9.23
CA TYR A 251 -12.94 5.20 8.15
C TYR A 251 -13.61 4.87 6.82
N LYS A 252 -14.45 3.83 6.79
CA LYS A 252 -15.17 3.41 5.59
C LYS A 252 -16.08 4.52 5.05
N ASP A 253 -16.77 5.23 5.92
CA ASP A 253 -17.69 6.31 5.54
C ASP A 253 -16.94 7.52 4.97
N LEU A 254 -15.86 7.94 5.63
CA LEU A 254 -15.02 9.05 5.14
C LEU A 254 -14.30 8.69 3.85
N LEU A 255 -13.84 7.44 3.71
CA LEU A 255 -13.19 6.96 2.50
C LEU A 255 -14.17 6.93 1.32
N ALA A 256 -15.40 6.44 1.54
CA ALA A 256 -16.44 6.45 0.50
C ALA A 256 -16.77 7.89 0.06
N GLU A 257 -16.89 8.82 1.00
CA GLU A 257 -17.13 10.23 0.70
C GLU A 257 -15.95 10.87 -0.07
N LEU A 258 -14.71 10.58 0.31
CA LEU A 258 -13.52 11.02 -0.42
C LEU A 258 -13.51 10.53 -1.87
N GLN A 259 -13.88 9.25 -2.08
CA GLN A 259 -13.96 8.67 -3.42
C GLN A 259 -15.07 9.32 -4.24
N GLN A 260 -16.24 9.56 -3.66
CA GLN A 260 -17.36 10.23 -4.31
C GLN A 260 -17.01 11.68 -4.70
N GLN A 261 -16.30 12.41 -3.84
CA GLN A 261 -15.89 13.79 -4.09
C GLN A 261 -14.59 13.93 -4.89
N SER A 262 -13.97 12.84 -5.34
CA SER A 262 -12.69 12.86 -6.07
C SER A 262 -12.72 13.76 -7.31
N LYS A 263 -13.88 13.87 -7.99
CA LYS A 263 -14.09 14.71 -9.18
C LYS A 263 -14.72 16.07 -8.88
N ALA A 264 -15.19 16.30 -7.67
CA ALA A 264 -15.78 17.58 -7.29
C ALA A 264 -14.70 18.66 -7.20
N THR A 265 -15.07 19.93 -7.34
CA THR A 265 -14.14 21.03 -7.11
C THR A 265 -13.57 20.94 -5.68
N LEU A 266 -12.26 21.13 -5.54
CA LEU A 266 -11.58 21.17 -4.26
C LEU A 266 -11.81 22.53 -3.59
N ASP A 267 -12.25 22.54 -2.34
CA ASP A 267 -12.31 23.76 -1.53
C ASP A 267 -11.05 23.88 -0.67
N LEU A 268 -10.02 24.51 -1.25
CA LEU A 268 -8.74 24.73 -0.57
C LEU A 268 -8.89 25.57 0.71
N LYS A 269 -9.83 26.52 0.73
CA LYS A 269 -10.06 27.39 1.88
C LYS A 269 -10.64 26.58 3.04
N LEU A 270 -11.65 25.76 2.78
CA LEU A 270 -12.25 24.90 3.79
C LEU A 270 -11.24 23.86 4.30
N GLY A 271 -10.43 23.28 3.42
CA GLY A 271 -9.36 22.36 3.80
C GLY A 271 -8.29 23.00 4.69
N ALA A 272 -7.82 24.21 4.36
CA ALA A 272 -6.88 24.96 5.19
C ALA A 272 -7.48 25.36 6.55
N GLN A 273 -8.74 25.77 6.59
CA GLN A 273 -9.45 26.04 7.85
C GLN A 273 -9.57 24.79 8.71
N ALA A 274 -9.89 23.65 8.11
CA ALA A 274 -9.96 22.36 8.79
C ALA A 274 -8.60 21.93 9.35
N TYR A 275 -7.49 22.19 8.63
CA TYR A 275 -6.13 21.92 9.09
C TYR A 275 -5.77 22.66 10.39
N VAL A 276 -6.19 23.93 10.49
CA VAL A 276 -6.01 24.73 11.71
C VAL A 276 -6.96 24.26 12.82
N LYS A 277 -8.24 24.05 12.49
CA LYS A 277 -9.29 23.66 13.45
C LYS A 277 -9.01 22.30 14.09
N ALA A 278 -8.45 21.35 13.33
CA ALA A 278 -8.01 20.05 13.82
C ALA A 278 -6.65 20.10 14.55
N ASN A 279 -6.08 21.29 14.78
CA ASN A 279 -4.79 21.51 15.44
C ASN A 279 -3.56 20.91 14.72
N CYS A 280 -3.68 20.49 13.46
CA CYS A 280 -2.55 19.91 12.72
C CYS A 280 -1.37 20.90 12.63
N VAL A 281 -1.69 22.19 12.49
CA VAL A 281 -0.73 23.31 12.40
C VAL A 281 0.20 23.45 13.63
N LYS A 282 -0.20 22.92 14.80
CA LYS A 282 0.61 22.99 16.03
C LYS A 282 1.87 22.13 15.98
N CYS A 283 1.85 21.08 15.15
CA CYS A 283 2.92 20.09 15.10
C CYS A 283 3.51 19.96 13.70
N HIS A 284 2.68 20.13 12.67
CA HIS A 284 3.06 19.91 11.28
C HIS A 284 3.14 21.21 10.52
N ARG A 285 4.03 21.21 9.53
CA ARG A 285 4.13 22.24 8.51
C ARG A 285 3.44 21.77 7.24
N PHE A 286 2.74 22.68 6.58
CA PHE A 286 2.22 22.51 5.23
C PHE A 286 2.42 23.79 4.43
N GLY A 287 3.35 23.77 3.48
CA GLY A 287 3.85 24.98 2.83
C GLY A 287 4.59 25.86 3.84
N GLU A 288 4.14 27.11 3.97
CA GLU A 288 4.70 28.08 4.92
C GLU A 288 3.94 28.14 6.26
N GLN A 289 2.88 27.33 6.43
CA GLN A 289 2.06 27.34 7.65
C GLN A 289 2.42 26.21 8.60
N GLY A 290 2.51 26.53 9.89
CA GLY A 290 2.67 25.57 10.97
C GLY A 290 4.11 25.31 11.41
N GLU A 291 4.26 24.33 12.29
CA GLU A 291 5.51 24.03 12.99
C GLU A 291 6.25 22.82 12.38
N LYS A 292 7.57 22.74 12.55
CA LYS A 292 8.39 21.60 12.08
C LYS A 292 8.74 20.66 13.22
N ILE A 293 7.76 20.20 13.96
CA ILE A 293 8.02 19.35 15.13
C ILE A 293 7.69 17.89 14.82
N GLY A 294 6.52 17.66 14.22
CA GLY A 294 6.23 16.43 13.49
C GLY A 294 6.73 16.49 12.04
N PRO A 295 6.52 15.41 11.27
CA PRO A 295 6.90 15.35 9.87
C PRO A 295 6.33 16.50 9.05
N ASP A 296 7.12 17.04 8.13
CA ASP A 296 6.63 18.03 7.17
C ASP A 296 5.60 17.40 6.22
N LEU A 297 4.40 17.98 6.18
CA LEU A 297 3.29 17.50 5.36
C LEU A 297 3.22 18.14 3.99
N THR A 298 4.09 19.12 3.67
CA THR A 298 4.13 19.83 2.38
C THR A 298 4.15 18.89 1.18
N TYR A 299 4.85 17.76 1.30
CA TYR A 299 4.97 16.74 0.24
C TYR A 299 4.26 15.43 0.61
N VAL A 300 3.28 15.45 1.52
CA VAL A 300 2.59 14.23 1.97
C VAL A 300 1.86 13.54 0.82
N SER A 301 1.24 14.30 -0.08
CA SER A 301 0.57 13.80 -1.30
C SER A 301 1.51 13.09 -2.28
N ARG A 302 2.82 13.30 -2.19
CA ARG A 302 3.83 12.60 -2.99
C ARG A 302 4.29 11.30 -2.33
N ARG A 303 4.07 11.15 -1.03
CA ARG A 303 4.52 9.99 -0.24
C ARG A 303 3.41 9.01 0.11
N PHE A 304 2.16 9.49 0.18
CA PHE A 304 1.00 8.72 0.61
C PHE A 304 -0.24 9.05 -0.23
N GLN A 305 -1.08 8.04 -0.45
CA GLN A 305 -2.43 8.19 -0.98
C GLN A 305 -3.36 8.80 0.07
N GLN A 306 -4.47 9.39 -0.38
CA GLN A 306 -5.48 9.96 0.51
C GLN A 306 -6.04 8.95 1.52
N LYS A 307 -6.20 7.67 1.12
CA LYS A 307 -6.64 6.60 2.02
C LYS A 307 -5.65 6.35 3.17
N GLU A 308 -4.36 6.37 2.87
CA GLU A 308 -3.28 6.20 3.85
C GLU A 308 -3.20 7.40 4.79
N VAL A 309 -3.33 8.62 4.27
CA VAL A 309 -3.37 9.85 5.08
C VAL A 309 -4.59 9.84 6.00
N LEU A 310 -5.77 9.45 5.51
CA LEU A 310 -6.98 9.33 6.32
C LEU A 310 -6.80 8.30 7.44
N GLN A 311 -6.28 7.11 7.11
CA GLN A 311 -6.04 6.05 8.09
C GLN A 311 -5.04 6.49 9.16
N ALA A 312 -3.92 7.11 8.77
CA ALA A 312 -2.93 7.63 9.70
C ALA A 312 -3.50 8.75 10.59
N THR A 313 -4.46 9.53 10.09
CA THR A 313 -5.11 10.59 10.86
C THR A 313 -6.13 10.04 11.87
N LEU A 314 -6.86 8.97 11.51
CA LEU A 314 -7.81 8.31 12.41
C LEU A 314 -7.12 7.40 13.42
N PHE A 315 -6.02 6.77 13.04
CA PHE A 315 -5.28 5.82 13.86
C PHE A 315 -3.77 6.16 13.88
N PRO A 316 -3.36 7.27 14.53
CA PRO A 316 -1.97 7.71 14.50
C PRO A 316 -0.98 6.70 15.07
N SER A 317 -1.43 5.82 15.96
CA SER A 317 -0.63 4.74 16.54
C SER A 317 -0.69 3.44 15.74
N HIS A 318 -1.35 3.39 14.59
CA HIS A 318 -1.35 2.18 13.75
C HIS A 318 0.04 1.92 13.15
N PHE A 319 0.72 2.98 12.73
CA PHE A 319 2.10 2.97 12.23
C PHE A 319 2.82 4.22 12.74
N VAL A 320 3.93 4.03 13.46
CA VAL A 320 4.76 5.11 14.00
C VAL A 320 6.15 5.02 13.37
N SER A 321 6.60 6.10 12.75
CA SER A 321 7.93 6.16 12.14
C SER A 321 9.02 6.17 13.21
N GLU A 322 10.07 5.37 13.00
CA GLU A 322 11.29 5.39 13.84
C GLU A 322 11.99 6.76 13.81
N GLU A 323 11.73 7.60 12.81
CA GLU A 323 12.28 8.96 12.69
C GLU A 323 11.65 9.96 13.66
N TYR A 324 10.45 9.67 14.18
CA TYR A 324 9.71 10.56 15.09
C TYR A 324 9.32 9.81 16.37
N PRO A 325 10.32 9.35 17.16
CA PRO A 325 10.07 8.57 18.36
C PRO A 325 9.41 9.41 19.46
N THR A 326 8.46 8.78 20.16
CA THR A 326 7.82 9.33 21.36
C THR A 326 8.55 8.84 22.61
N PHE A 327 8.72 9.72 23.60
CA PHE A 327 9.31 9.37 24.89
C PHE A 327 8.44 9.86 26.04
N THR A 328 8.50 9.14 27.15
CA THR A 328 8.04 9.60 28.46
C THR A 328 9.25 9.92 29.31
N ILE A 329 9.30 11.14 29.85
CA ILE A 329 10.29 11.57 30.84
C ILE A 329 9.63 11.56 32.20
N VAL A 330 10.24 10.82 33.13
CA VAL A 330 9.93 10.86 34.55
C VAL A 330 10.95 11.79 35.21
N THR A 331 10.48 12.77 35.97
CA THR A 331 11.37 13.65 36.74
C THR A 331 11.61 13.12 38.14
N GLN A 332 12.70 13.54 38.78
CA GLN A 332 13.02 13.20 40.18
C GLN A 332 11.91 13.61 41.16
N GLY A 333 11.08 14.60 40.78
CA GLY A 333 9.89 15.01 41.54
C GLY A 333 8.64 14.18 41.24
N GLY A 334 8.75 13.07 40.50
CA GLY A 334 7.66 12.16 40.15
C GLY A 334 6.70 12.69 39.06
N LYS A 335 7.04 13.78 38.37
CA LYS A 335 6.21 14.28 37.25
C LYS A 335 6.54 13.54 35.98
N THR A 336 5.52 13.22 35.19
CA THR A 336 5.68 12.56 33.90
C THR A 336 5.30 13.48 32.75
N PHE A 337 6.11 13.45 31.69
CA PHE A 337 5.88 14.20 30.47
C PHE A 337 6.05 13.29 29.27
N THR A 338 5.06 13.20 28.39
CA THR A 338 5.13 12.37 27.18
C THR A 338 5.12 13.26 25.94
N GLY A 339 6.01 12.98 24.99
CA GLY A 339 6.15 13.79 23.79
C GLY A 339 7.26 13.34 22.85
N MET A 340 7.38 14.03 21.71
CA MET A 340 8.53 13.88 20.82
C MET A 340 9.70 14.70 21.34
N MET A 341 10.91 14.13 21.30
CA MET A 341 12.11 14.92 21.59
C MET A 341 12.35 15.94 20.48
N GLY A 342 12.71 17.17 20.86
CA GLY A 342 13.17 18.17 19.92
C GLY A 342 14.46 18.84 20.38
N ALA A 343 14.92 19.81 19.59
CA ALA A 343 16.14 20.54 19.91
C ALA A 343 16.02 21.29 21.25
N ALA A 344 17.06 21.18 22.08
CA ALA A 344 17.19 21.80 23.39
C ALA A 344 18.64 22.30 23.61
N GLY A 345 18.85 23.15 24.62
CA GLY A 345 20.19 23.55 25.05
C GLY A 345 21.00 22.40 25.68
N GLN A 346 22.26 22.66 26.05
CA GLN A 346 23.16 21.61 26.57
C GLN A 346 22.64 20.92 27.84
N ASP A 347 22.00 21.65 28.74
CA ASP A 347 21.56 21.16 30.06
C ASP A 347 20.06 20.85 30.14
N GLU A 348 19.38 20.82 28.99
CA GLU A 348 17.93 20.64 28.92
C GLU A 348 17.56 19.50 27.98
N VAL A 349 16.38 18.92 28.24
CA VAL A 349 15.65 18.07 27.31
C VAL A 349 14.37 18.81 26.96
N MET A 350 14.06 18.88 25.67
CA MET A 350 12.82 19.46 25.18
C MET A 350 11.90 18.36 24.68
N LEU A 351 10.71 18.26 25.27
CA LEU A 351 9.61 17.44 24.78
C LEU A 351 8.55 18.33 24.14
N LEU A 352 8.07 17.92 22.97
CA LEU A 352 6.78 18.39 22.46
C LEU A 352 5.68 17.44 22.91
N THR A 353 4.79 17.92 23.77
CA THR A 353 3.63 17.15 24.18
C THR A 353 2.55 17.10 23.11
N GLU A 354 1.63 16.15 23.23
CA GLU A 354 0.46 15.99 22.35
C GLU A 354 -0.40 17.27 22.21
N ALA A 355 -0.35 18.16 23.21
CA ALA A 355 -1.04 19.45 23.20
C ALA A 355 -0.37 20.51 22.29
N GLY A 356 0.78 20.18 21.68
CA GLY A 356 1.63 21.10 20.94
C GLY A 356 2.44 22.03 21.84
N LYS A 357 2.63 21.67 23.13
CA LYS A 357 3.40 22.48 24.08
C LYS A 357 4.85 21.98 24.17
N ARG A 358 5.80 22.91 24.04
CA ARG A 358 7.21 22.66 24.32
C ARG A 358 7.44 22.66 25.83
N GLN A 359 7.93 21.55 26.35
CA GLN A 359 8.28 21.36 27.74
C GLN A 359 9.80 21.23 27.83
N LEU A 360 10.45 22.24 28.41
CA LEU A 360 11.87 22.18 28.76
C LEU A 360 12.01 21.59 30.16
N ILE A 361 12.88 20.59 30.29
CA ILE A 361 13.16 19.87 31.53
C ILE A 361 14.68 19.89 31.69
N LYS A 362 15.18 20.35 32.83
CA LYS A 362 16.63 20.32 33.09
C LYS A 362 17.07 18.87 33.20
N LYS A 363 18.20 18.52 32.60
CA LYS A 363 18.74 17.14 32.64
C LYS A 363 18.96 16.64 34.07
N GLN A 364 19.37 17.53 34.98
CA GLN A 364 19.54 17.20 36.39
C GLN A 364 18.23 16.80 37.10
N ASP A 365 17.07 17.21 36.57
CA ASP A 365 15.75 16.90 37.14
C ASP A 365 15.15 15.63 36.49
N VAL A 366 15.80 15.05 35.48
CA VAL A 366 15.37 13.82 34.81
C VAL A 366 15.80 12.61 35.64
N ASP A 367 14.84 11.73 35.91
CA ASP A 367 15.06 10.44 36.55
C ASP A 367 15.14 9.33 35.48
N GLU A 368 14.13 9.26 34.60
CA GLU A 368 14.05 8.25 33.55
C GLU A 368 13.58 8.82 32.22
N ILE A 369 14.08 8.26 31.10
CA ILE A 369 13.59 8.52 29.75
C ILE A 369 13.20 7.18 29.12
N ILE A 370 11.90 6.99 28.92
CA ILE A 370 11.31 5.73 28.49
C ILE A 370 10.81 5.90 27.03
N PRO A 371 11.28 5.11 26.06
CA PRO A 371 10.72 5.12 24.71
C PRO A 371 9.30 4.56 24.72
N VAL A 372 8.41 5.19 23.96
CA VAL A 372 6.99 4.81 23.87
C VAL A 372 6.64 4.53 22.41
N LYS A 373 5.98 3.39 22.16
CA LYS A 373 5.58 3.00 20.79
C LYS A 373 4.30 3.69 20.31
N LYS A 374 3.52 4.26 21.23
CA LYS A 374 2.35 5.07 20.90
C LYS A 374 2.80 6.36 20.19
N SER A 375 2.04 6.77 19.18
CA SER A 375 2.28 8.02 18.47
C SER A 375 2.08 9.23 19.39
N ALA A 376 2.89 10.28 19.20
CA ALA A 376 2.67 11.58 19.82
C ALA A 376 1.55 12.39 19.14
N MET A 377 1.11 11.98 17.94
CA MET A 377 -0.05 12.57 17.28
C MET A 377 -1.32 12.13 18.02
N PRO A 378 -2.15 13.08 18.51
CA PRO A 378 -3.35 12.74 19.29
C PRO A 378 -4.37 11.94 18.49
N ASP A 379 -5.06 11.03 19.17
CA ASP A 379 -6.26 10.37 18.64
C ASP A 379 -7.44 11.38 18.55
N GLY A 380 -8.40 11.14 17.65
CA GLY A 380 -9.66 11.89 17.61
C GLY A 380 -9.60 13.33 17.07
N LEU A 381 -8.51 13.72 16.40
CA LEU A 381 -8.35 15.08 15.83
C LEU A 381 -9.50 15.46 14.87
N LEU A 382 -10.02 14.50 14.10
CA LEU A 382 -11.13 14.72 13.17
C LEU A 382 -12.47 15.00 13.88
N ASN A 383 -12.61 14.68 15.17
CA ASN A 383 -13.86 14.89 15.92
C ASN A 383 -14.21 16.38 16.09
N LEU A 384 -13.21 17.26 15.94
CA LEU A 384 -13.35 18.71 15.94
C LEU A 384 -13.97 19.24 14.63
N LEU A 385 -13.99 18.42 13.59
CA LEU A 385 -14.44 18.78 12.25
C LEU A 385 -15.85 18.25 12.00
N THR A 386 -16.55 18.85 11.05
CA THR A 386 -17.70 18.28 10.34
C THR A 386 -17.22 17.26 9.30
N LYS A 387 -18.12 16.43 8.76
CA LYS A 387 -17.77 15.47 7.70
C LYS A 387 -17.17 16.18 6.48
N ALA A 388 -17.78 17.30 6.06
CA ALA A 388 -17.30 18.10 4.94
C ALA A 388 -15.90 18.68 5.20
N GLU A 389 -15.66 19.24 6.39
CA GLU A 389 -14.33 19.74 6.79
C GLU A 389 -13.28 18.60 6.82
N ALA A 390 -13.61 17.43 7.36
CA ALA A 390 -12.69 16.29 7.42
C ALA A 390 -12.30 15.79 6.01
N VAL A 391 -13.28 15.68 5.10
CA VAL A 391 -13.02 15.30 3.71
C VAL A 391 -12.14 16.35 3.01
N GLN A 392 -12.46 17.63 3.16
CA GLN A 392 -11.68 18.70 2.52
C GLN A 392 -10.27 18.83 3.13
N LEU A 393 -10.08 18.51 4.41
CA LEU A 393 -8.75 18.40 5.03
C LEU A 393 -7.89 17.35 4.32
N ILE A 394 -8.40 16.12 4.16
CA ILE A 394 -7.63 15.05 3.51
C ILE A 394 -7.39 15.38 2.03
N ARG A 395 -8.38 15.96 1.34
CA ARG A 395 -8.20 16.42 -0.06
C ARG A 395 -7.16 17.53 -0.17
N TYR A 396 -7.15 18.48 0.77
CA TYR A 396 -6.17 19.56 0.86
C TYR A 396 -4.75 19.02 1.06
N LEU A 397 -4.55 18.08 1.98
CA LEU A 397 -3.28 17.37 2.16
C LEU A 397 -2.89 16.52 0.94
N GLY A 398 -3.87 16.13 0.14
CA GLY A 398 -3.68 15.46 -1.16
C GLY A 398 -3.17 16.39 -2.28
N THR A 399 -2.95 17.68 -2.02
CA THR A 399 -2.38 18.62 -2.99
C THR A 399 -0.91 18.93 -2.71
N LEU A 400 -0.28 19.71 -3.59
CA LEU A 400 0.94 20.44 -3.26
C LEU A 400 0.56 21.89 -2.95
N PRO A 401 1.04 22.47 -1.83
CA PRO A 401 0.81 23.87 -1.55
C PRO A 401 1.52 24.76 -2.57
N GLU A 402 1.02 25.99 -2.73
CA GLU A 402 1.61 26.97 -3.64
C GLU A 402 3.09 27.22 -3.31
N GLY A 403 3.94 27.29 -4.36
CA GLY A 403 5.38 27.46 -4.21
C GLY A 403 6.17 26.19 -3.88
N ALA A 404 5.50 25.06 -3.57
CA ALA A 404 6.19 23.78 -3.38
C ALA A 404 6.80 23.29 -4.70
N SER A 405 8.03 22.76 -4.63
CA SER A 405 8.72 22.28 -5.82
C SER A 405 8.16 20.95 -6.30
N ASP A 406 7.93 20.84 -7.60
CA ASP A 406 7.54 19.57 -8.23
C ASP A 406 8.63 18.49 -8.21
N LYS A 407 9.86 18.83 -7.77
CA LYS A 407 11.04 17.95 -7.78
C LYS A 407 10.92 16.69 -6.91
N TYR A 408 9.91 16.62 -6.04
CA TYR A 408 9.73 15.46 -5.15
C TYR A 408 9.29 14.19 -5.91
N ARG A 409 8.78 14.32 -7.14
CA ARG A 409 8.65 13.18 -8.06
C ARG A 409 9.90 13.11 -8.91
N HIS A 410 10.50 11.92 -9.02
CA HIS A 410 11.39 11.65 -10.16
C HIS A 410 10.57 11.82 -11.45
N LYS A 411 10.70 12.99 -12.08
CA LYS A 411 10.37 13.13 -13.49
C LYS A 411 11.51 12.46 -14.23
N LEU A 412 11.37 11.17 -14.48
CA LEU A 412 12.33 10.47 -15.34
C LEU A 412 12.34 11.22 -16.68
N PRO A 413 13.53 11.59 -17.22
CA PRO A 413 13.66 12.35 -18.45
C PRO A 413 12.99 11.67 -19.65
#